data_AF-A0A374BZ11-F1
#
_entry.id   AF-A0A374BZ11-F1
#
_cell.length_a   1.000
_cell.length_b   1.000
_cell.length_c   1.000
_cell.angle_alpha   90.00
_cell.angle_beta   90.00
_cell.angle_gamma   90.00
#
_symmetry.space_group_name_H-M   'P 1'
#
loop_
_entity.id
_entity.type
_entity.pdbx_description
1 polymer ?
#
loop_
_entity_poly.entity_id
_entity_poly.type
_entity_poly.pdbx_seq_one_letter_code
_entity_poly.pdbx_strand_id
1 'polypeptide(L)' 'MAKYINPFTDWGFKRLFGQEFSKDLLISFLNDLFEGEFQVRDVSFKDKEQLADSKDLRGCIYDVYCETDEGKHFIV' A
#
# COMPACT_ATOMS: atom_id res chain seq x y z
N MET A 1 13.22 -23.12 5.81
CA MET A 1 13.39 -21.94 6.69
C MET A 1 12.44 -20.87 6.20
N ALA A 2 11.39 -20.56 6.96
CA ALA A 2 10.45 -19.50 6.58
C ALA A 2 11.16 -18.15 6.70
N LYS A 3 11.24 -17.40 5.60
CA LYS A 3 11.74 -16.03 5.60
C LYS A 3 10.56 -15.13 5.96
N TYR A 4 10.60 -14.52 7.14
CA TYR A 4 9.64 -13.48 7.52
C TYR A 4 9.81 -12.28 6.59
N ILE A 5 8.70 -11.71 6.14
CA ILE A 5 8.69 -10.47 5.36
C ILE A 5 8.42 -9.34 6.35
N ASN A 6 9.31 -8.36 6.40
CA ASN A 6 9.10 -7.16 7.21
C ASN A 6 8.24 -6.15 6.43
N PRO A 7 6.96 -5.91 6.78
CA PRO A 7 6.09 -4.97 6.08
C PRO A 7 6.56 -3.52 6.20
N PHE A 8 7.42 -3.19 7.19
CA PHE A 8 7.99 -1.85 7.34
C PHE A 8 9.12 -1.54 6.36
N THR A 9 9.55 -2.53 5.55
CA THR A 9 10.49 -2.29 4.46
C THR A 9 9.73 -2.06 3.16
N ASP A 10 10.18 -1.12 2.33
CA ASP A 10 9.62 -0.87 0.99
C ASP A 10 9.42 -2.16 0.18
N TRP A 11 10.42 -3.06 0.20
CA TRP A 11 10.34 -4.36 -0.47
C TRP A 11 9.27 -5.28 0.14
N GLY A 12 9.20 -5.36 1.47
CA GLY A 12 8.23 -6.21 2.15
C GLY A 12 6.81 -5.71 2.01
N PHE A 13 6.61 -4.39 2.10
CA PHE A 13 5.33 -3.74 1.86
C PHE A 13 4.85 -4.03 0.43
N LYS A 14 5.68 -3.81 -0.58
CA LYS A 14 5.36 -4.14 -1.99
C LYS A 14 5.08 -5.62 -2.19
N ARG A 15 5.83 -6.49 -1.53
CA ARG A 15 5.64 -7.93 -1.63
C ARG A 15 4.31 -8.40 -1.03
N LEU A 16 3.83 -7.71 0.01
CA LEU A 16 2.60 -8.04 0.73
C LEU A 16 1.37 -7.33 0.18
N PHE A 17 1.51 -6.07 -0.26
CA PHE A 17 0.42 -5.16 -0.61
C PHE A 17 0.48 -4.61 -2.04
N GLY A 18 1.56 -4.84 -2.79
CA GLY A 18 1.76 -4.31 -4.13
C GLY A 18 1.07 -5.09 -5.25
N GLN A 19 0.11 -5.97 -4.93
CA GLN A 19 -0.70 -6.68 -5.91
C GLN A 19 -2.18 -6.29 -5.79
N GLU A 20 -2.93 -6.35 -6.88
CA GLU A 20 -4.36 -6.02 -6.86
C GLU A 20 -5.17 -6.92 -5.91
N PHE A 21 -4.80 -8.20 -5.79
CA PHE A 21 -5.46 -9.13 -4.87
C PHE A 21 -5.23 -8.79 -3.39
N SER A 22 -4.17 -8.04 -3.07
CA SER A 22 -3.88 -7.62 -1.70
C SER A 22 -4.59 -6.32 -1.29
N LYS A 23 -5.48 -5.75 -2.13
CA LYS A 23 -6.23 -4.53 -1.81
C LYS A 23 -7.08 -4.67 -0.54
N ASP A 24 -7.87 -5.73 -0.43
CA ASP A 24 -8.66 -5.99 0.80
C ASP A 24 -7.77 -6.12 2.05
N LEU A 25 -6.61 -6.77 1.89
CA LEU A 25 -5.65 -6.92 2.98
C LEU A 25 -5.06 -5.56 3.39
N LEU A 26 -4.77 -4.70 2.40
CA LEU A 26 -4.26 -3.35 2.62
C LEU A 26 -5.32 -2.46 3.28
N ILE A 27 -6.58 -2.54 2.84
CA ILE A 27 -7.70 -1.84 3.47
C ILE A 27 -7.84 -2.27 4.93
N SER A 28 -7.85 -3.57 5.21
CA SER A 28 -7.93 -4.08 6.57
C SER A 28 -6.74 -3.63 7.43
N PHE A 29 -5.53 -3.63 6.87
CA PHE A 29 -4.33 -3.18 7.56
C PHE A 29 -4.38 -1.69 7.89
N LEU A 30 -4.79 -0.85 6.93
CA LEU A 30 -4.90 0.60 7.14
C LEU A 30 -6.01 0.92 8.14
N ASN A 31 -7.15 0.21 8.10
CA ASN A 31 -8.23 0.39 9.08
C ASN A 31 -7.82 0.01 10.50
N ASP A 32 -6.98 -1.02 10.66
CA ASP A 32 -6.41 -1.40 11.96
C ASP A 32 -5.35 -0.37 12.42
N LEU A 33 -4.51 0.09 11.49
CA LEU A 33 -3.48 1.10 11.77
C LEU A 33 -4.08 2.46 12.18
N PHE A 34 -5.20 2.84 11.56
CA PHE A 34 -5.90 4.10 11.78
C PHE A 34 -7.17 3.94 12.63
N GLU A 35 -7.24 2.87 13.44
CA GLU A 35 -8.37 2.61 14.31
C GLU A 35 -8.68 3.84 15.18
N GLY A 36 -9.89 4.38 15.05
CA GLY A 36 -10.35 5.56 15.80
C GLY A 36 -10.14 6.91 15.10
N GLU A 37 -9.42 6.98 13.99
CA GLU A 37 -9.28 8.21 13.20
C GLU A 37 -10.11 8.18 11.90
N PHE A 38 -9.95 7.15 11.07
CA PHE A 38 -10.65 7.05 9.78
C PHE A 38 -10.85 5.60 9.34
N GLN A 39 -11.93 5.37 8.57
CA GLN A 39 -12.26 4.10 7.93
C GLN A 39 -12.05 4.23 6.42
N VAL A 40 -10.99 3.57 5.93
CA VAL A 40 -10.66 3.40 4.51
C VAL A 40 -11.67 2.45 3.87
N ARG A 41 -12.33 2.93 2.82
CA ARG A 41 -13.31 2.21 2.02
C ARG A 41 -12.71 1.67 0.72
N ASP A 42 -11.86 2.45 0.07
CA ASP A 42 -11.20 2.07 -1.17
C ASP A 42 -9.73 2.48 -1.19
N VAL A 43 -8.91 1.68 -1.84
CA VAL A 43 -7.50 1.99 -2.08
C VAL A 43 -7.15 1.84 -3.56
N SER A 44 -6.49 2.85 -4.08
CA SER A 44 -6.04 2.91 -5.46
C SER A 44 -4.54 3.15 -5.52
N PHE A 45 -3.85 2.28 -6.24
CA PHE A 45 -2.42 2.46 -6.52
C PHE A 45 -2.29 3.41 -7.70
N LYS A 46 -1.66 4.57 -7.49
CA LYS A 46 -1.31 5.42 -8.61
C LYS A 46 -0.04 4.87 -9.25
N ASP A 47 -0.20 4.31 -10.44
CA ASP A 47 0.92 3.84 -11.23
C ASP A 47 1.79 5.05 -11.61
N LYS A 48 3.02 5.12 -11.09
CA LYS A 48 4.03 5.91 -11.75
C LYS A 48 4.53 5.05 -12.90
N GLU A 49 4.17 5.47 -14.11
CA GLU A 49 4.52 4.94 -15.43
C GLU A 49 6.02 4.63 -15.69
N GLN A 50 6.89 4.62 -14.68
CA GLN A 50 8.24 4.10 -14.83
C GLN A 50 8.35 2.72 -14.22
N LEU A 51 8.08 1.72 -15.06
CA LEU A 51 8.83 0.48 -15.06
C LEU A 51 10.30 0.83 -14.77
N ALA A 52 10.78 0.44 -13.59
CA ALA A 52 12.16 0.63 -13.24
C ALA A 52 13.02 -0.09 -14.30
N ASP A 53 13.69 0.68 -15.16
CA ASP A 53 14.57 0.17 -16.22
C ASP A 53 15.79 -0.60 -15.65
N SER A 54 15.93 -0.68 -14.32
CA SER A 54 16.98 -1.43 -13.65
C SER A 54 16.53 -2.03 -12.32
N LYS A 55 16.96 -3.29 -12.10
CA LYS A 55 16.74 -4.12 -10.90
C LYS A 55 17.18 -3.49 -9.56
N ASP A 56 17.83 -2.33 -9.59
CA ASP A 56 18.47 -1.68 -8.43
C ASP A 56 17.75 -0.39 -7.98
N LEU A 57 16.71 0.06 -8.70
CA LEU A 57 15.97 1.27 -8.34
C LEU A 57 15.03 1.03 -7.15
N ARG A 58 15.57 1.24 -5.96
CA ARG A 58 14.81 1.75 -4.80
C ARG A 58 14.07 3.02 -5.25
N GLY A 59 12.77 2.99 -5.46
CA GLY A 59 12.11 4.26 -5.84
C GLY A 59 10.66 4.28 -6.30
N CYS A 60 9.98 3.15 -6.49
CA CYS A 60 8.52 3.24 -6.67
C CYS A 60 7.86 3.36 -5.29
N ILE A 61 7.89 4.54 -4.68
CA ILE A 61 6.93 4.87 -3.63
C ILE A 61 5.57 4.83 -4.33
N TYR A 62 4.81 3.77 -4.11
CA TYR A 62 3.43 3.72 -4.56
C TYR A 62 2.69 4.70 -3.67
N ASP A 63 2.28 5.83 -4.24
CA ASP A 63 1.32 6.71 -3.58
C ASP A 63 0.01 5.92 -3.48
N VAL A 64 -0.32 5.42 -2.28
CA VAL A 64 -1.57 4.69 -2.05
C VAL A 64 -2.65 5.73 -1.77
N TYR A 65 -3.51 5.95 -2.75
CA TYR A 65 -4.66 6.82 -2.59
C TYR A 65 -5.74 6.09 -1.83
N CYS A 66 -6.06 6.60 -0.66
CA CYS A 66 -7.10 6.08 0.20
C CYS A 66 -8.34 6.98 0.12
N GLU A 67 -9.50 6.36 -0.05
CA GLU A 67 -10.80 7.01 0.11
C GLU A 67 -11.46 6.49 1.39
N THR A 68 -11.91 7.41 2.24
CA THR A 68 -12.66 7.07 3.46
C THR A 68 -14.16 7.01 3.21
N ASP A 69 -14.91 6.40 4.13
CA ASP A 69 -16.38 6.39 4.05
C ASP A 69 -17.01 7.81 4.08
N GLU A 70 -16.36 8.77 4.74
CA GLU A 70 -16.77 10.18 4.75
C GLU A 70 -16.46 10.92 3.43
N GLY A 71 -15.86 10.24 2.45
CA GLY A 71 -15.44 10.82 1.17
C GLY A 71 -14.19 11.69 1.25
N LYS A 72 -13.40 11.57 2.34
CA LYS A 72 -12.07 12.21 2.44
C LYS A 72 -11.05 11.36 1.69
N HIS A 73 -10.14 12.02 0.97
CA HIS A 73 -9.03 11.40 0.26
C HIS A 73 -7.70 11.76 0.90
N PHE A 74 -6.82 10.78 1.08
CA PHE A 74 -5.46 11.01 1.53
C PHE A 74 -4.49 10.05 0.84
N ILE A 75 -3.19 10.36 0.93
CA ILE A 75 -2.10 9.56 0.36
C ILE A 75 -1.23 9.09 1.51
N VAL A 76 -0.89 7.80 1.50
CA VAL A 76 0.04 7.13 2.42
C VAL A 76 1.24 6.57 1.68
#